data_AF-A0A2S0XR25-F1
#
_entry.id   AF-A0A2S0XR25-F1
#
_cell.length_a   1.000
_cell.length_b   1.000
_cell.length_c   1.000
_cell.angle_alpha   90.00
_cell.angle_beta   90.00
_cell.angle_gamma   90.00
#
_symmetry.space_group_name_H-M   'P 1'
#
loop_
_entity.id
_entity.type
_entity.pdbx_description
1 polymer ?
#
loop_
_entity_poly.entity_id
_entity_poly.type
_entity_poly.pdbx_seq_one_letter_code
_entity_poly.pdbx_strand_id
1 'polypeptide(L)'
;MSRVEHPPIGGPSVTDEPNRYIISYCPMCETVYEASRRDQLTCSPACRVKAHRTGRLDELKRVAKFLDIHPSLALRAQATEILRPDLGRKIAAGEIDYDDILSEMDAAYNARAMQAARMVMGDAE
;
A
#
# COMPACT_ATOMS: atom_id res chain seq x y z
N MET A 1 28.55 -48.61 -16.72
CA MET A 1 27.54 -47.60 -17.09
C MET A 1 26.80 -47.19 -15.82
N SER A 2 27.28 -46.17 -15.12
CA SER A 2 26.64 -45.66 -13.90
C SER A 2 25.74 -44.48 -14.28
N ARG A 3 24.44 -44.60 -13.98
CA ARG A 3 23.48 -43.50 -14.14
C ARG A 3 23.75 -42.47 -13.05
N VAL A 4 24.00 -41.23 -13.46
CA VAL A 4 24.09 -40.07 -12.56
C VAL A 4 22.66 -39.66 -12.20
N GLU A 5 22.24 -39.98 -10.99
CA GLU A 5 20.97 -39.50 -10.44
C GLU A 5 21.11 -38.00 -10.12
N HIS A 6 20.28 -37.18 -10.76
CA HIS A 6 20.19 -35.75 -10.45
C HIS A 6 19.28 -35.56 -9.23
N PRO A 7 19.66 -34.75 -8.24
CA PRO A 7 18.78 -34.43 -7.13
C PRO A 7 17.56 -33.63 -7.62
N PRO A 8 16.38 -33.81 -6.99
CA PRO A 8 15.19 -33.06 -7.36
C PRO A 8 15.40 -31.57 -7.10
N ILE A 9 15.12 -30.75 -8.11
CA ILE A 9 15.06 -29.29 -8.00
C ILE A 9 13.77 -28.96 -7.24
N GLY A 10 13.83 -29.04 -5.92
CA GLY A 10 12.74 -28.71 -5.00
C GLY A 10 13.24 -27.78 -3.91
N GLY A 11 13.71 -26.60 -4.30
CA GLY A 11 13.84 -25.49 -3.34
C GLY A 11 12.45 -25.03 -2.90
N PRO A 12 12.27 -24.49 -1.69
CA PRO A 12 10.99 -23.93 -1.27
C PRO A 12 10.55 -22.87 -2.28
N SER A 13 9.35 -23.03 -2.82
CA SER A 13 8.73 -22.02 -3.69
C SER A 13 8.53 -20.73 -2.90
N VAL A 14 8.83 -19.59 -3.52
CA VAL A 14 8.70 -18.20 -3.01
C VAL A 14 7.24 -17.83 -2.60
N THR A 15 6.32 -18.79 -2.59
CA THR A 15 4.86 -18.59 -2.59
C THR A 15 4.16 -18.80 -1.24
N ASP A 16 4.87 -19.06 -0.14
CA ASP A 16 4.22 -19.28 1.16
C ASP A 16 4.15 -18.04 2.06
N GLU A 17 4.72 -16.90 1.65
CA GLU A 17 4.42 -15.64 2.33
C GLU A 17 3.03 -15.16 1.90
N PRO A 18 2.07 -15.01 2.82
CA PRO A 18 0.79 -14.41 2.49
C PRO A 18 1.05 -13.06 1.85
N ASN A 19 0.50 -12.86 0.66
CA ASN A 19 0.69 -11.66 -0.14
C ASN A 19 0.23 -10.46 0.69
N ARG A 20 1.17 -9.80 1.37
CA ARG A 20 0.85 -8.79 2.39
C ARG A 20 0.39 -7.53 1.65
N TYR A 21 -0.92 -7.34 1.59
CA TYR A 21 -1.51 -6.13 1.05
C TYR A 21 -0.99 -4.91 1.81
N ILE A 22 -0.73 -3.83 1.09
CA ILE A 22 -0.21 -2.59 1.68
C ILE A 22 -1.25 -1.51 1.49
N ILE A 23 -1.66 -0.90 2.60
CA ILE A 23 -2.57 0.24 2.54
C ILE A 23 -1.80 1.47 1.99
N SER A 24 -2.35 2.11 0.97
CA SER A 24 -1.71 3.22 0.26
C SER A 24 -2.72 4.29 -0.14
N TYR A 25 -2.24 5.48 -0.46
CA TYR A 25 -3.04 6.61 -0.91
C TYR A 25 -2.97 6.75 -2.43
N CYS A 26 -4.10 6.95 -3.11
CA CYS A 26 -4.14 7.20 -4.54
C CYS A 26 -4.03 8.71 -4.81
N PRO A 27 -2.96 9.21 -5.46
CA PRO A 27 -2.78 10.64 -5.70
C PRO A 27 -3.76 11.22 -6.72
N MET A 28 -4.54 10.38 -7.41
CA MET A 28 -5.48 10.82 -8.44
C MET A 28 -6.90 11.01 -7.91
N CYS A 29 -7.44 9.99 -7.23
CA CYS A 29 -8.80 10.04 -6.69
C CYS A 29 -8.82 10.38 -5.19
N GLU A 30 -7.65 10.55 -4.58
CA GLU A 30 -7.50 11.03 -3.20
C GLU A 30 -8.13 10.08 -2.15
N THR A 31 -8.18 8.79 -2.49
CA THR A 31 -8.70 7.73 -1.62
C THR A 31 -7.59 6.82 -1.14
N VAL A 32 -7.76 6.27 0.07
CA VAL A 32 -6.94 5.17 0.58
C VAL A 32 -7.43 3.85 -0.02
N TYR A 33 -6.52 2.93 -0.32
CA TYR A 33 -6.82 1.63 -0.94
C TYR A 33 -5.80 0.55 -0.56
N GLU A 34 -6.17 -0.71 -0.73
CA GLU A 34 -5.27 -1.86 -0.65
C GLU A 34 -4.47 -2.02 -1.94
N ALA A 35 -3.16 -1.83 -1.86
CA ALA A 35 -2.24 -2.11 -2.95
C ALA A 35 -1.86 -3.59 -2.95
N SER A 36 -1.92 -4.21 -4.14
CA SER A 36 -1.47 -5.59 -4.35
C SER A 36 0.04 -5.72 -4.52
N ARG A 37 0.75 -4.59 -4.70
CA ARG A 37 2.20 -4.54 -4.85
C ARG A 37 2.79 -3.33 -4.13
N ARG A 38 3.99 -3.46 -3.55
CA ARG A 38 4.69 -2.38 -2.82
C ARG A 38 4.97 -1.13 -3.66
N ASP A 39 5.05 -1.27 -4.97
CA ASP A 39 5.35 -0.20 -5.94
C ASP A 39 4.09 0.39 -6.60
N GLN A 40 2.89 -0.10 -6.27
CA GLN A 40 1.66 0.39 -6.85
C GLN A 40 1.33 1.81 -6.35
N LEU A 41 1.30 2.77 -7.27
CA LEU A 41 1.07 4.19 -6.97
C LEU A 41 -0.38 4.66 -7.15
N THR A 42 -1.26 3.83 -7.70
CA THR A 42 -2.65 4.19 -7.97
C THR A 42 -3.58 3.01 -7.74
N CYS A 43 -4.81 3.28 -7.28
CA CYS A 43 -5.81 2.25 -6.98
C CYS A 43 -6.31 1.48 -8.20
N SER A 44 -6.28 2.07 -9.40
CA SER A 44 -6.80 1.44 -10.63
C SER A 44 -6.07 1.90 -11.89
N PRO A 45 -6.15 1.13 -12.99
CA PRO A 45 -5.63 1.54 -14.30
C PRO A 45 -6.23 2.87 -14.78
N ALA A 46 -7.52 3.12 -14.52
CA ALA A 46 -8.18 4.37 -14.89
C ALA A 46 -7.55 5.56 -14.16
N CYS A 47 -7.29 5.44 -12.85
CA CYS A 47 -6.60 6.45 -12.07
C CYS A 47 -5.14 6.63 -12.54
N ARG A 48 -4.44 5.55 -12.91
CA ARG A 48 -3.10 5.62 -13.50
C ARG A 48 -3.08 6.47 -14.78
N VAL A 49 -3.99 6.18 -15.72
CA VAL A 49 -4.09 6.93 -16.98
C VAL A 49 -4.38 8.40 -16.72
N LYS A 50 -5.36 8.70 -15.85
CA LYS A 50 -5.70 10.08 -15.48
C LYS A 50 -4.51 10.80 -14.85
N ALA A 51 -3.83 10.18 -13.88
CA ALA A 51 -2.71 10.78 -13.17
C ALA A 51 -1.49 11.03 -14.06
N HIS A 52 -1.29 10.20 -15.08
CA HIS A 52 -0.29 10.45 -16.12
C HIS A 52 -0.69 11.62 -17.02
N ARG A 53 -1.97 11.70 -17.44
CA ARG A 53 -2.47 12.79 -18.30
C ARG A 53 -2.44 14.15 -17.62
N THR A 54 -2.70 14.20 -16.31
CA THR A 54 -2.69 15.44 -15.52
C THR A 54 -1.31 15.80 -14.98
N GLY A 55 -0.30 14.93 -15.13
CA GLY A 55 1.04 15.15 -14.59
C GLY A 55 1.18 14.91 -13.07
N ARG A 56 0.11 14.50 -12.38
CA ARG A 56 0.15 14.24 -10.92
C ARG A 56 1.17 13.18 -10.52
N LEU A 57 1.39 12.15 -11.34
CA LEU A 57 2.44 11.15 -11.06
C LEU A 57 3.85 11.72 -11.21
N ASP A 58 4.06 12.62 -12.16
CA ASP A 58 5.39 13.24 -12.36
C ASP A 58 5.67 14.27 -11.26
N GLU A 59 4.65 14.98 -10.79
CA GLU A 59 4.74 15.80 -9.58
C GLU A 59 5.11 14.97 -8.34
N LEU A 60 4.39 13.88 -8.07
CA LEU A 60 4.71 12.96 -6.98
C LEU A 60 6.16 12.48 -7.06
N LYS A 61 6.60 12.03 -8.25
CA LYS A 61 7.98 11.55 -8.46
C LYS A 61 9.01 12.66 -8.24
N ARG A 62 8.73 13.90 -8.65
CA ARG A 62 9.63 15.03 -8.40
C ARG A 62 9.77 15.32 -6.91
N VAL A 63 8.66 15.35 -6.17
CA VAL A 63 8.67 15.53 -4.71
C VAL A 63 9.42 14.38 -4.03
N ALA A 64 9.10 13.14 -4.38
CA ALA A 64 9.76 11.97 -3.82
C ALA A 64 11.27 11.97 -4.10
N LYS A 65 11.69 12.36 -5.32
CA LYS A 65 13.11 12.52 -5.68
C LYS A 65 13.78 13.62 -4.87
N PHE A 66 13.10 14.76 -4.65
CA PHE A 66 13.64 15.86 -3.84
C PHE A 66 13.87 15.43 -2.39
N LEU A 67 13.00 14.57 -1.86
CA LEU A 67 13.09 14.02 -0.51
C LEU A 67 13.96 12.76 -0.40
N ASP A 68 14.54 12.29 -1.51
CA ASP A 68 15.31 11.04 -1.62
C ASP A 68 14.57 9.80 -1.09
N ILE A 69 13.29 9.67 -1.43
CA ILE A 69 12.44 8.53 -1.07
C ILE A 69 11.78 7.89 -2.28
N HIS A 70 11.37 6.63 -2.14
CA HIS A 70 10.54 5.98 -3.15
C HIS A 70 9.12 6.61 -3.17
N PRO A 71 8.50 6.88 -4.34
CA PRO A 71 7.18 7.49 -4.40
C PRO A 71 6.09 6.74 -3.61
N SER A 72 6.15 5.41 -3.57
CA SER A 72 5.18 4.62 -2.80
C SER A 72 5.33 4.79 -1.28
N LEU A 73 6.48 5.24 -0.78
CA LEU A 73 6.65 5.56 0.64
C LEU A 73 5.90 6.84 1.00
N ALA A 74 5.96 7.87 0.14
CA ALA A 74 5.21 9.12 0.34
C ALA A 74 3.69 8.85 0.40
N LEU A 75 3.18 7.98 -0.48
CA LEU A 75 1.76 7.62 -0.51
C LEU A 75 1.33 6.79 0.71
N ARG A 76 2.22 5.92 1.22
CA ARG A 76 2.00 5.17 2.47
C ARG A 76 1.98 6.08 3.69
N ALA A 77 2.89 7.06 3.74
CA ALA A 77 2.89 8.08 4.79
C ALA A 77 1.58 8.87 4.77
N GLN A 78 1.10 9.29 3.59
CA GLN A 78 -0.20 9.97 3.45
C GLN A 78 -1.38 9.09 3.91
N ALA A 79 -1.37 7.79 3.57
CA ALA A 79 -2.39 6.86 4.04
C ALA A 79 -2.37 6.70 5.58
N THR A 80 -1.17 6.66 6.17
CA THR A 80 -0.97 6.60 7.62
C THR A 80 -1.52 7.83 8.31
N GLU A 81 -1.24 9.03 7.79
CA GLU A 81 -1.77 10.27 8.34
C GLU A 81 -3.30 10.31 8.32
N ILE A 82 -3.92 9.72 7.28
CA ILE A 82 -5.38 9.67 7.14
C ILE A 82 -6.03 8.63 8.06
N LEU A 83 -5.40 7.47 8.26
CA LEU A 83 -6.00 6.35 9.00
C LEU A 83 -5.58 6.31 10.48
N ARG A 84 -4.31 6.57 10.76
CA ARG A 84 -3.65 6.43 12.06
C ARG A 84 -2.62 7.54 12.28
N PRO A 85 -3.05 8.81 12.40
CA PRO A 85 -2.13 9.94 12.61
C PRO A 85 -1.34 9.83 13.93
N ASP A 86 -1.81 9.03 14.89
CA ASP A 86 -1.06 8.67 16.07
C ASP A 86 0.18 7.82 15.74
N LEU A 87 0.08 6.90 14.79
CA LEU A 87 1.21 6.06 14.34
C LEU A 87 2.13 6.83 13.38
N GLY A 88 1.57 7.69 12.52
CA GLY A 88 2.36 8.55 11.63
C GLY A 88 3.38 9.39 12.38
N ARG A 89 2.99 9.95 13.54
CA ARG A 89 3.90 10.70 14.43
C ARG A 89 5.03 9.84 15.00
N LYS A 90 4.74 8.60 15.39
CA LYS A 90 5.75 7.67 15.91
C LYS A 90 6.75 7.23 14.83
N ILE A 91 6.27 6.97 13.62
CA ILE A 91 7.13 6.70 12.45
C ILE A 91 8.03 7.90 12.17
N ALA A 92 7.46 9.12 12.14
CA ALA A 92 8.23 10.34 11.91
C ALA A 92 9.28 10.59 13.00
N ALA A 93 9.02 10.18 14.24
CA ALA A 93 9.98 10.23 15.35
C ALA A 93 11.03 9.11 15.31
N GLY A 94 10.91 8.13 14.40
CA GLY A 94 11.79 6.97 14.33
C GLY A 94 11.60 5.96 15.46
N GLU A 95 10.45 6.01 16.15
CA GLU A 95 10.14 5.12 17.28
C GLU A 95 9.69 3.72 16.82
N ILE A 96 9.08 3.64 15.62
CA ILE A 96 8.56 2.41 15.02
C ILE A 96 8.77 2.44 13.50
N ASP A 97 8.90 1.27 12.87
CA ASP A 97 8.90 1.16 11.41
C ASP A 97 7.46 1.08 10.86
N TYR A 98 7.29 1.43 9.59
CA TYR A 98 6.03 1.24 8.87
C TYR A 98 5.64 -0.24 8.77
N ASP A 99 6.61 -1.15 8.56
CA ASP A 99 6.31 -2.58 8.38
C ASP A 99 5.79 -3.23 9.69
N ASP A 100 6.03 -2.60 10.84
CA ASP A 100 5.54 -3.02 12.16
C ASP A 100 4.06 -2.69 12.39
N ILE A 101 3.50 -1.69 11.69
CA ILE A 101 2.13 -1.21 11.92
C ILE A 101 1.11 -1.71 10.88
N LEU A 102 1.49 -2.67 10.04
CA LEU A 102 0.66 -3.12 8.93
C LEU A 102 -0.69 -3.70 9.38
N SER A 103 -0.72 -4.42 10.51
CA SER A 103 -1.96 -4.94 11.10
C SER A 103 -2.91 -3.83 11.56
N GLU A 104 -2.36 -2.80 12.17
CA GLU A 104 -3.08 -1.65 12.69
C GLU A 104 -3.66 -0.79 11.57
N MET A 105 -2.89 -0.65 10.48
CA MET A 105 -3.32 0.01 9.26
C MET A 105 -4.45 -0.74 8.57
N ASP A 106 -4.34 -2.07 8.47
CA ASP A 106 -5.38 -2.94 7.90
C ASP A 106 -6.69 -2.85 8.72
N ALA A 107 -6.59 -2.97 10.06
CA ALA A 107 -7.74 -2.83 10.93
C ALA A 107 -8.43 -1.46 10.79
N ALA A 108 -7.65 -0.37 10.71
CA ALA A 108 -8.19 0.98 10.53
C ALA A 108 -8.86 1.16 9.16
N TYR A 109 -8.26 0.61 8.09
CA TYR A 109 -8.82 0.63 6.75
C TYR A 109 -10.16 -0.14 6.70
N ASN A 110 -10.19 -1.36 7.24
CA ASN A 110 -11.39 -2.20 7.30
C ASN A 110 -12.51 -1.55 8.12
N ALA A 111 -12.20 -0.94 9.28
CA ALA A 111 -13.18 -0.21 10.07
C ALA A 111 -13.82 0.94 9.28
N ARG A 112 -13.01 1.69 8.52
CA ARG A 112 -13.49 2.79 7.67
C ARG A 112 -14.33 2.28 6.49
N ALA A 113 -13.94 1.17 5.87
CA ALA A 113 -14.70 0.54 4.80
C ALA A 113 -16.08 0.08 5.31
N MET A 114 -16.13 -0.54 6.48
CA MET A 114 -17.37 -0.97 7.12
C MET A 114 -18.29 0.22 7.47
N GLN A 115 -17.72 1.32 7.96
CA GLN A 115 -18.49 2.54 8.22
C GLN A 115 -19.07 3.13 6.92
N ALA A 116 -18.28 3.17 5.85
CA ALA A 116 -18.75 3.60 4.54
C ALA A 116 -19.87 2.71 3.98
N ALA A 117 -19.73 1.39 4.13
CA ALA A 117 -20.76 0.43 3.72
C ALA A 117 -22.08 0.64 4.46
N ARG A 118 -22.04 0.91 5.78
CA ARG A 118 -23.24 1.23 6.58
C ARG A 118 -23.95 2.48 6.06
N MET A 119 -23.21 3.55 5.76
CA MET A 119 -23.79 4.77 5.21
C MET A 119 -24.48 4.55 3.85
N VAL A 120 -23.93 3.67 3.00
CA VAL A 120 -24.49 3.38 1.67
C VAL A 120 -25.70 2.45 1.74
N MET A 121 -25.67 1.45 2.62
CA MET A 121 -26.77 0.50 2.77
C MET A 121 -27.99 1.12 3.46
N GLY A 122 -27.83 2.31 4.05
CA GLY A 122 -28.82 2.91 4.91
C GLY A 122 -28.95 2.07 6.16
N ASP A 123 -28.59 2.63 7.31
CA ASP A 123 -29.28 2.24 8.53
C ASP A 123 -30.75 2.61 8.27
N ALA A 124 -31.50 1.63 7.75
CA ALA A 124 -32.94 1.63 7.58
C ALA A 124 -33.53 1.62 8.98
N GLU A 125 -33.53 2.80 9.62
CA GLU A 125 -34.45 3.08 10.72
C GLU A 125 -35.89 3.15 10.20
#